data_AF-A0A971T5B5-F1
#
_entry.id   AF-A0A971T5B5-F1
#
_cell.length_a   1.000
_cell.length_b   1.000
_cell.length_c   1.000
_cell.angle_alpha   90.00
_cell.angle_beta   90.00
_cell.angle_gamma   90.00
#
_symmetry.space_group_name_H-M   'P 1'
#
loop_
_entity.id
_entity.type
_entity.pdbx_description
1 polymer ?
#
loop_
_entity_poly.entity_id
_entity_poly.type
_entity_poly.pdbx_seq_one_letter_code
_entity_poly.pdbx_strand_id
1 'polypeptide(L)'
;MKKLIICSLITALVIATCCISVYAVSPRQQANIVANDTFYQWIDLCSESWKSLGFESEDQAKQAYLGDTLWQVYQLNNNSYSSEQLLTNQLIESPLFIIPVLSDGNIITDLEVMLVNGDWKIAGIGGHICKQAIEVITLNGLKESECKIVFSPTQKFFFSYKDGEEIGLPYMNGNDSVKMTQINVKNIKEQLKQNNSINADPNLAPEQVRFGNASMFHEQKQTTSILLD
;
A
#
# COMPACT_ATOMS: atom_id res chain seq x y z
N MET A 1 -29.22 21.75 48.84
CA MET A 1 -27.83 21.92 48.40
C MET A 1 -27.18 20.64 47.87
N LYS A 2 -27.08 19.54 48.64
CA LYS A 2 -26.43 18.29 48.18
C LYS A 2 -26.96 17.75 46.84
N LYS A 3 -28.29 17.78 46.62
CA LYS A 3 -28.92 17.32 45.36
C LYS A 3 -28.54 18.19 44.14
N LEU A 4 -28.39 19.51 44.33
CA LEU A 4 -27.99 20.44 43.26
C LEU A 4 -26.53 20.23 42.84
N ILE A 5 -25.65 19.96 43.82
CA ILE A 5 -24.23 19.66 43.57
C ILE A 5 -24.07 18.32 42.85
N ILE A 6 -24.86 17.31 43.22
CA ILE A 6 -24.84 16.01 42.54
C ILE A 6 -25.34 16.14 41.09
N CYS A 7 -26.42 16.90 40.86
CA CYS A 7 -26.90 17.15 39.50
C CYS A 7 -25.86 17.89 38.65
N SER A 8 -25.18 18.92 39.19
CA SER A 8 -24.16 19.63 38.40
C SER A 8 -22.96 18.75 38.06
N LEU A 9 -22.54 17.86 38.97
CA LEU A 9 -21.46 16.90 38.74
C LEU A 9 -21.82 15.89 37.65
N ILE A 10 -23.05 15.35 37.67
CA ILE A 10 -23.52 14.41 36.65
C ILE A 10 -23.59 15.11 35.29
N THR A 11 -24.10 16.34 35.22
CA THR A 11 -24.16 17.10 33.96
C THR A 11 -22.77 17.41 33.42
N ALA A 12 -21.81 17.82 34.27
CA ALA A 12 -20.43 18.05 33.85
C ALA A 12 -19.74 16.78 33.35
N LEU A 13 -20.01 15.64 33.99
CA LEU A 13 -19.49 14.33 33.57
C LEU A 13 -20.06 13.92 32.20
N VAL A 14 -21.36 14.11 31.97
CA VAL A 14 -22.00 13.80 30.68
C VAL A 14 -21.42 14.68 29.57
N ILE A 15 -21.27 15.98 29.80
CA ILE A 15 -20.66 16.90 28.82
C ILE A 15 -19.21 16.49 28.54
N ALA A 16 -18.41 16.16 29.57
CA ALA A 16 -17.04 15.69 29.39
C ALA A 16 -16.99 14.38 28.57
N THR A 17 -17.88 13.43 28.82
CA THR A 17 -17.94 12.17 28.06
C THR A 17 -18.40 12.37 26.62
N CYS A 18 -19.28 13.33 26.34
CA CYS A 18 -19.69 13.66 24.96
C CYS A 18 -18.56 14.33 24.18
N CYS A 19 -17.77 15.22 24.83
CA CYS A 19 -16.65 15.92 24.20
C CYS A 19 -15.40 15.05 24.00
N ILE A 20 -15.23 13.95 24.76
CA ILE A 20 -14.09 13.01 24.64
C ILE A 20 -14.39 11.88 23.61
N SER A 21 -15.39 12.08 22.75
CA SER A 21 -15.55 11.26 21.55
C SER A 21 -14.47 11.65 20.52
N VAL A 22 -13.20 11.44 20.85
CA VAL A 22 -12.11 11.45 19.87
C VAL A 22 -12.47 10.33 18.90
N TYR A 23 -13.04 10.69 17.75
CA TYR A 23 -13.30 9.73 16.69
C TYR A 23 -11.95 9.12 16.32
N ALA A 24 -11.69 7.89 16.77
CA ALA A 24 -10.56 7.11 16.33
C ALA A 24 -10.82 6.76 14.85
N VAL A 25 -10.38 7.62 13.95
CA VAL A 25 -10.45 7.40 12.51
C VAL A 25 -9.55 6.20 12.22
N SER A 26 -10.07 5.17 11.56
CA SER A 26 -9.27 3.97 11.26
C SER A 26 -8.09 4.31 10.32
N PRO A 27 -6.97 3.56 10.36
CA PRO A 27 -5.87 3.73 9.40
C PRO A 27 -6.32 3.83 7.94
N ARG A 28 -7.27 2.98 7.57
CA ARG A 28 -7.90 2.95 6.24
C ARG A 28 -8.58 4.28 5.91
N GLN A 29 -9.35 4.83 6.84
CA GLN A 29 -10.02 6.12 6.66
C GLN A 29 -9.03 7.28 6.60
N GLN A 30 -7.99 7.28 7.45
CA GLN A 30 -6.96 8.33 7.43
C GLN A 30 -6.21 8.36 6.11
N ALA A 31 -5.78 7.18 5.61
CA ALA A 31 -5.13 7.07 4.31
C ALA A 31 -6.02 7.56 3.17
N ASN A 32 -7.31 7.21 3.20
CA ASN A 32 -8.27 7.67 2.20
C ASN A 32 -8.48 9.19 2.24
N ILE A 33 -8.56 9.80 3.43
CA ILE A 33 -8.67 11.26 3.59
C ILE A 33 -7.43 11.93 2.97
N VAL A 34 -6.23 11.50 3.35
CA VAL A 34 -5.00 12.07 2.80
C VAL A 34 -4.95 11.95 1.28
N ALA A 35 -5.32 10.79 0.73
CA ALA A 35 -5.34 10.59 -0.71
C ALA A 35 -6.27 11.59 -1.41
N ASN A 36 -7.52 11.70 -0.97
CA ASN A 36 -8.50 12.59 -1.59
C ASN A 36 -8.13 14.07 -1.42
N ASP A 37 -7.61 14.46 -0.25
CA ASP A 37 -7.25 15.84 0.05
C ASP A 37 -6.01 16.31 -0.71
N THR A 38 -5.14 15.39 -1.16
CA THR A 38 -3.84 15.76 -1.75
C THR A 38 -3.67 15.32 -3.20
N PHE A 39 -4.48 14.41 -3.73
CA PHE A 39 -4.30 13.87 -5.08
C PHE A 39 -4.34 14.93 -6.19
N TYR A 40 -5.11 16.01 -6.04
CA TYR A 40 -5.12 17.08 -7.04
C TYR A 40 -3.73 17.71 -7.27
N GLN A 41 -2.85 17.68 -6.26
CA GLN A 41 -1.46 18.17 -6.36
C GLN A 41 -0.57 17.20 -7.17
N TRP A 42 -1.02 15.96 -7.36
CA TRP A 42 -0.32 14.92 -8.12
C TRP A 42 -0.78 14.83 -9.57
N ILE A 43 -1.84 15.57 -9.95
CA ILE A 43 -2.33 15.62 -11.33
C ILE A 43 -1.26 16.19 -12.28
N ASP A 44 -0.49 17.17 -11.83
CA ASP A 44 0.61 17.72 -12.64
C ASP A 44 1.66 16.63 -12.92
N LEU A 45 2.00 15.80 -11.92
CA LEU A 45 2.90 14.67 -12.13
C LEU A 45 2.29 13.61 -13.06
N CYS A 46 0.99 13.32 -12.93
CA CYS A 46 0.28 12.45 -13.88
C CYS A 46 0.41 12.98 -15.31
N SER A 47 0.20 14.29 -15.48
CA SER A 47 0.27 14.99 -16.76
C SER A 47 1.68 14.98 -17.33
N GLU A 48 2.71 15.31 -16.56
CA GLU A 48 4.10 15.33 -17.02
C GLU A 48 4.63 13.92 -17.35
N SER A 49 4.19 12.92 -16.60
CA SER A 49 4.65 11.53 -16.70
C SER A 49 3.61 10.59 -17.35
N TRP A 50 2.67 11.16 -18.12
CA TRP A 50 1.47 10.46 -18.61
C TRP A 50 1.81 9.13 -19.29
N LYS A 51 2.79 9.14 -20.20
CA LYS A 51 3.16 7.97 -20.98
C LYS A 51 3.78 6.87 -20.11
N SER A 52 4.65 7.23 -19.17
CA SER A 52 5.28 6.26 -18.26
C SER A 52 4.30 5.69 -17.24
N LEU A 53 3.27 6.45 -16.89
CA LEU A 53 2.20 6.01 -15.99
C LEU A 53 1.08 5.25 -16.70
N GLY A 54 1.19 5.04 -18.02
CA GLY A 54 0.26 4.22 -18.80
C GLY A 54 -0.98 4.96 -19.31
N PHE A 55 -1.02 6.29 -19.20
CA PHE A 55 -2.06 7.09 -19.87
C PHE A 55 -1.83 7.11 -21.38
N GLU A 56 -2.90 7.31 -22.15
CA GLU A 56 -2.88 7.44 -23.60
C GLU A 56 -2.50 8.85 -24.07
N SER A 57 -2.77 9.86 -23.23
CA SER A 57 -2.43 11.26 -23.50
C SER A 57 -2.28 12.06 -22.21
N GLU A 58 -1.66 13.24 -22.33
CA GLU A 58 -1.59 14.23 -21.27
C GLU A 58 -2.99 14.70 -20.81
N ASP A 59 -3.91 14.93 -21.75
CA ASP A 59 -5.26 15.37 -21.43
C ASP A 59 -6.04 14.31 -20.66
N GLN A 60 -5.79 13.02 -20.93
CA GLN A 60 -6.33 11.93 -20.14
C GLN A 60 -5.77 11.95 -18.71
N ALA A 61 -4.47 12.18 -18.56
CA ALA A 61 -3.83 12.26 -17.25
C ALA A 61 -4.34 13.45 -16.40
N LYS A 62 -4.69 14.58 -17.03
CA LYS A 62 -5.31 15.74 -16.35
C LYS A 62 -6.72 15.46 -15.84
N GLN A 63 -7.41 14.47 -16.40
CA GLN A 63 -8.76 14.06 -16.00
C GLN A 63 -8.76 12.88 -15.03
N ALA A 64 -7.57 12.44 -14.60
CA ALA A 64 -7.44 11.31 -13.69
C ALA A 64 -8.12 11.58 -12.34
N TYR A 65 -8.69 10.53 -11.74
CA TYR A 65 -9.35 10.58 -10.44
C TYR A 65 -9.08 9.31 -9.64
N LEU A 66 -9.26 9.36 -8.32
CA LEU A 66 -9.09 8.19 -7.45
C LEU A 66 -10.32 7.29 -7.52
N GLY A 67 -10.10 5.98 -7.55
CA GLY A 67 -11.15 4.99 -7.40
C GLY A 67 -11.48 4.71 -5.93
N ASP A 68 -12.65 4.11 -5.70
CA ASP A 68 -13.17 3.87 -4.36
C ASP A 68 -12.45 2.73 -3.62
N THR A 69 -11.81 1.82 -4.35
CA THR A 69 -11.18 0.63 -3.77
C THR A 69 -9.83 0.97 -3.15
N LEU A 70 -9.73 0.86 -1.83
CA LEU A 70 -8.49 0.99 -1.10
C LEU A 70 -7.92 -0.40 -0.75
N TRP A 71 -6.79 -0.76 -1.34
CA TRP A 71 -6.13 -2.05 -1.13
C TRP A 71 -5.24 -2.02 0.10
N GLN A 72 -5.47 -2.94 1.03
CA GLN A 72 -4.58 -3.16 2.17
C GLN A 72 -3.32 -3.90 1.71
N VAL A 73 -2.15 -3.34 2.01
CA VAL A 73 -0.88 -4.03 1.77
C VAL A 73 -0.44 -4.75 3.04
N TYR A 74 0.13 -5.93 2.86
CA TYR A 74 0.71 -6.75 3.91
C TYR A 74 2.21 -6.87 3.72
N GLN A 75 2.91 -7.30 4.75
CA GLN A 75 4.31 -7.64 4.70
C GLN A 75 4.54 -8.93 5.49
N LEU A 76 5.62 -9.64 5.18
CA LEU A 76 6.05 -10.77 5.99
C LEU A 76 6.70 -10.25 7.27
N ASN A 77 6.39 -10.88 8.39
CA ASN A 77 7.13 -10.63 9.61
C ASN A 77 8.51 -11.32 9.52
N ASN A 78 9.55 -10.56 9.17
CA ASN A 78 10.90 -11.07 9.01
C ASN A 78 11.44 -11.76 10.28
N ASN A 79 11.02 -11.32 11.46
CA ASN A 79 11.48 -11.89 12.74
C ASN A 79 10.85 -13.24 13.05
N SER A 80 9.72 -13.58 12.43
CA SER A 80 8.99 -14.83 12.66
C SER A 80 8.83 -15.66 11.39
N TYR A 81 9.57 -15.34 10.33
CA TYR A 81 9.46 -16.05 9.07
C TYR A 81 9.91 -17.51 9.23
N SER A 82 9.04 -18.42 8.81
CA SER A 82 9.27 -19.85 8.72
C SER A 82 8.74 -20.36 7.39
N SER A 83 9.61 -21.04 6.64
CA SER A 83 9.23 -21.65 5.37
C SER A 83 8.27 -22.82 5.50
N GLU A 84 8.26 -23.46 6.67
CA GLU A 84 7.45 -24.64 6.95
C GLU A 84 5.99 -24.26 7.22
N GLN A 85 5.72 -22.98 7.48
CA GLN A 85 4.37 -22.44 7.65
C GLN A 85 3.84 -21.84 6.35
N LEU A 86 2.52 -21.71 6.25
CA LEU A 86 1.88 -20.96 5.16
C LEU A 86 2.30 -19.48 5.23
N LEU A 87 2.64 -18.88 4.10
CA LEU A 87 3.00 -17.46 4.02
C LEU A 87 1.86 -16.56 4.48
N THR A 88 0.63 -16.89 4.08
CA THR A 88 -0.63 -16.22 4.43
C THR A 88 -0.84 -16.12 5.94
N ASN A 89 -0.41 -17.11 6.72
CA ASN A 89 -0.49 -17.10 8.19
C ASN A 89 0.60 -16.25 8.86
N GLN A 90 1.58 -15.79 8.09
CA GLN A 90 2.74 -15.02 8.57
C GLN A 90 2.70 -13.56 8.09
N LEU A 91 1.62 -13.17 7.42
CA LEU A 91 1.40 -11.82 6.95
C LEU A 91 0.93 -10.93 8.11
N ILE A 92 1.53 -9.75 8.19
CA ILE A 92 1.08 -8.66 9.06
C ILE A 92 0.67 -7.48 8.19
N GLU A 93 -0.30 -6.70 8.66
CA GLU A 93 -0.72 -5.48 7.97
C GLU A 93 0.45 -4.48 7.93
N SER A 94 0.74 -3.97 6.73
CA SER A 94 1.65 -2.84 6.55
C SER A 94 0.85 -1.55 6.70
N PRO A 95 1.40 -0.47 7.28
CA PRO A 95 0.76 0.83 7.26
C PRO A 95 0.93 1.50 5.88
N LEU A 96 0.44 0.82 4.85
CA LEU A 96 0.53 1.17 3.44
C LEU A 96 -0.76 0.70 2.77
N PHE A 97 -1.34 1.60 1.97
CA PHE A 97 -2.48 1.32 1.12
C PHE A 97 -2.20 1.72 -0.31
N ILE A 98 -2.88 1.06 -1.24
CA ILE A 98 -2.80 1.35 -2.68
C ILE A 98 -4.20 1.70 -3.18
N ILE A 99 -4.31 2.80 -3.91
CA ILE A 99 -5.57 3.30 -4.47
C ILE A 99 -5.43 3.32 -5.98
N PRO A 100 -6.39 2.77 -6.75
CA PRO A 100 -6.34 2.86 -8.19
C PRO A 100 -6.58 4.31 -8.63
N VAL A 101 -5.78 4.76 -9.60
CA VAL A 101 -5.99 6.00 -10.33
C VAL A 101 -6.67 5.65 -11.65
N LEU A 102 -7.83 6.25 -11.88
CA LEU A 102 -8.69 5.96 -13.02
C LEU A 102 -8.70 7.11 -14.02
N SER A 103 -8.93 6.76 -15.29
CA SER A 103 -9.43 7.67 -16.31
C SER A 103 -10.49 6.94 -17.12
N ASP A 104 -11.58 7.63 -17.45
CA ASP A 104 -12.68 7.07 -18.26
C ASP A 104 -13.24 5.75 -17.69
N GLY A 105 -13.24 5.59 -16.36
CA GLY A 105 -13.67 4.37 -15.68
C GLY A 105 -12.64 3.23 -15.66
N ASN A 106 -11.50 3.38 -16.32
CA ASN A 106 -10.45 2.36 -16.39
C ASN A 106 -9.33 2.64 -15.40
N ILE A 107 -8.81 1.60 -14.75
CA ILE A 107 -7.64 1.71 -13.88
C ILE A 107 -6.39 1.85 -14.75
N ILE A 108 -5.72 2.98 -14.61
CA ILE A 108 -4.52 3.32 -15.39
C ILE A 108 -3.27 3.01 -14.58
N THR A 109 -3.19 3.54 -13.35
CA THR A 109 -2.05 3.40 -12.45
C THR A 109 -2.51 3.33 -11.00
N ASP A 110 -1.58 3.38 -10.05
CA ASP A 110 -1.90 3.35 -8.62
C ASP A 110 -1.28 4.53 -7.89
N LEU A 111 -1.91 4.92 -6.78
CA LEU A 111 -1.40 5.85 -5.78
C LEU A 111 -1.07 5.07 -4.52
N GLU A 112 0.17 5.17 -4.04
CA GLU A 112 0.62 4.54 -2.79
C GLU A 112 0.53 5.56 -1.64
N VAL A 113 -0.14 5.19 -0.54
CA VAL A 113 -0.32 6.03 0.65
C VAL A 113 0.19 5.30 1.88
N MET A 114 1.16 5.87 2.58
CA MET A 114 1.86 5.21 3.68
C MET A 114 1.98 6.08 4.92
N LEU A 115 2.07 5.44 6.08
CA LEU A 115 2.38 6.11 7.34
C LEU A 115 3.90 6.31 7.45
N VAL A 116 4.35 7.56 7.53
CA VAL A 116 5.76 7.95 7.71
C VAL A 116 5.86 8.84 8.94
N ASN A 117 6.64 8.42 9.94
CA ASN A 117 6.86 9.19 11.17
C ASN A 117 5.57 9.63 11.89
N GLY A 118 4.52 8.80 11.82
CA GLY A 118 3.23 9.09 12.45
C GLY A 118 2.23 9.84 11.56
N ASP A 119 2.63 10.26 10.35
CA ASP A 119 1.78 10.99 9.42
C ASP A 119 1.52 10.18 8.14
N TRP A 120 0.26 10.11 7.69
CA TRP A 120 -0.09 9.52 6.40
C TRP A 120 0.32 10.46 5.27
N LYS A 121 1.01 9.92 4.25
CA LYS A 121 1.53 10.68 3.10
C LYS A 121 1.38 9.86 1.83
N ILE A 122 1.22 10.54 0.70
CA ILE A 122 1.41 9.92 -0.61
C ILE A 122 2.90 9.58 -0.75
N ALA A 123 3.19 8.30 -0.95
CA ALA A 123 4.52 7.76 -1.10
C ALA A 123 4.98 7.77 -2.56
N GLY A 124 4.03 7.63 -3.49
CA GLY A 124 4.31 7.63 -4.92
C GLY A 124 3.07 7.33 -5.75
N ILE A 125 3.27 7.42 -7.07
CA ILE A 125 2.30 7.06 -8.10
C ILE A 125 2.98 6.14 -9.12
N GLY A 126 2.31 5.09 -9.56
CA GLY A 126 2.89 4.06 -10.40
C GLY A 126 2.75 2.65 -9.85
N GLY A 127 3.01 1.65 -10.71
CA GLY A 127 3.06 0.24 -10.31
C GLY A 127 2.00 -0.63 -10.97
N HIS A 128 0.86 -0.12 -11.38
CA HIS A 128 -0.22 -0.92 -12.00
C HIS A 128 -0.63 -2.19 -11.20
N ILE A 129 -0.38 -2.21 -9.89
CA ILE A 129 -0.67 -3.30 -8.97
C ILE A 129 -2.16 -3.50 -8.86
N CYS A 130 -2.97 -2.43 -8.81
CA CYS A 130 -4.43 -2.57 -8.72
C CYS A 130 -4.99 -3.26 -9.96
N LYS A 131 -4.47 -2.91 -11.15
CA LYS A 131 -4.85 -3.56 -12.40
C LYS A 131 -4.50 -5.05 -12.37
N GLN A 132 -3.26 -5.40 -12.01
CA GLN A 132 -2.84 -6.79 -11.94
C GLN A 132 -3.59 -7.56 -10.83
N ALA A 133 -3.93 -6.92 -9.71
CA ALA A 133 -4.72 -7.54 -8.64
C ALA A 133 -6.09 -8.00 -9.14
N ILE A 134 -6.78 -7.15 -9.92
CA ILE A 134 -8.08 -7.47 -10.50
C ILE A 134 -7.96 -8.61 -11.52
N GLU A 135 -6.93 -8.61 -12.36
CA GLU A 135 -6.66 -9.71 -13.30
C GLU A 135 -6.40 -11.03 -12.57
N VAL A 136 -5.56 -11.00 -11.53
CA VAL A 136 -5.27 -12.14 -10.66
C VAL A 136 -6.56 -12.67 -10.01
N ILE A 137 -7.39 -11.78 -9.45
CA ILE A 137 -8.66 -12.19 -8.84
C ILE A 137 -9.57 -12.86 -9.85
N THR A 138 -9.76 -12.23 -11.00
CA THR A 138 -10.68 -12.71 -12.05
C THR A 138 -10.25 -14.08 -12.58
N LEU A 139 -8.96 -14.22 -12.93
CA LEU A 139 -8.46 -15.43 -13.59
C LEU A 139 -8.27 -16.62 -12.63
N ASN A 140 -8.15 -16.36 -11.34
CA ASN A 140 -8.07 -17.40 -10.31
C ASN A 140 -9.42 -17.62 -9.59
N GLY A 141 -10.48 -16.92 -10.01
CA GLY A 141 -11.83 -17.01 -9.45
C GLY A 141 -11.86 -16.68 -7.95
N LEU A 142 -11.12 -15.66 -7.54
CA LEU A 142 -11.02 -15.21 -6.15
C LEU A 142 -12.05 -14.12 -5.87
N LYS A 143 -12.29 -13.84 -4.60
CA LYS A 143 -12.85 -12.58 -4.11
C LYS A 143 -11.73 -11.60 -3.80
N GLU A 144 -12.03 -10.30 -3.81
CA GLU A 144 -11.07 -9.25 -3.43
C GLU A 144 -10.44 -9.51 -2.05
N SER A 145 -11.26 -9.92 -1.07
CA SER A 145 -10.80 -10.21 0.30
C SER A 145 -9.83 -11.39 0.40
N GLU A 146 -9.83 -12.28 -0.60
CA GLU A 146 -9.00 -13.50 -0.65
C GLU A 146 -7.63 -13.23 -1.28
N CYS A 147 -7.48 -12.15 -2.05
CA CYS A 147 -6.19 -11.76 -2.64
C CYS A 147 -5.44 -10.81 -1.70
N LYS A 148 -4.25 -11.20 -1.27
CA LYS A 148 -3.36 -10.41 -0.41
C LYS A 148 -2.22 -9.84 -1.23
N ILE A 149 -2.10 -8.52 -1.24
CA ILE A 149 -0.95 -7.82 -1.82
C ILE A 149 0.13 -7.74 -0.75
N VAL A 150 1.30 -8.32 -1.02
CA VAL A 150 2.40 -8.44 -0.05
C VAL A 150 3.64 -7.77 -0.58
N PHE A 151 4.22 -6.86 0.19
CA PHE A 151 5.48 -6.22 -0.12
C PHE A 151 6.58 -6.85 0.74
N SER A 152 7.60 -7.42 0.09
CA SER A 152 8.89 -7.69 0.73
C SER A 152 9.89 -6.60 0.33
N PRO A 153 11.04 -6.50 1.01
CA PRO A 153 12.10 -5.56 0.64
C PRO A 153 12.59 -5.71 -0.81
N THR A 154 12.47 -6.91 -1.39
CA THR A 154 13.05 -7.23 -2.71
C THR A 154 12.00 -7.38 -3.80
N GLN A 155 10.75 -7.66 -3.45
CA GLN A 155 9.71 -7.96 -4.44
C GLN A 155 8.30 -7.82 -3.87
N LYS A 156 7.33 -7.53 -4.74
CA LYS A 156 5.90 -7.52 -4.42
C LYS A 156 5.28 -8.87 -4.85
N PHE A 157 4.28 -9.37 -4.14
CA PHE A 157 3.63 -10.65 -4.41
C PHE A 157 2.12 -10.54 -4.23
N PHE A 158 1.39 -11.44 -4.88
CA PHE A 158 0.00 -11.75 -4.58
C PHE A 158 -0.06 -13.13 -3.93
N PHE A 159 -0.81 -13.27 -2.83
CA PHE A 159 -1.08 -14.55 -2.18
C PHE A 159 -2.56 -14.75 -1.92
N SER A 160 -2.98 -16.00 -1.90
CA SER A 160 -4.32 -16.41 -1.52
C SER A 160 -4.28 -17.79 -0.89
N TYR A 161 -5.22 -18.07 0.02
CA TYR A 161 -5.49 -19.40 0.53
C TYR A 161 -6.88 -19.80 0.10
N LYS A 162 -6.98 -20.78 -0.79
CA LYS A 162 -8.23 -21.20 -1.41
C LYS A 162 -8.25 -22.71 -1.56
N ASP A 163 -9.42 -23.31 -1.33
CA ASP A 163 -9.65 -24.75 -1.49
C ASP A 163 -8.66 -25.64 -0.69
N GLY A 164 -8.19 -25.15 0.45
CA GLY A 164 -7.22 -25.84 1.31
C GLY A 164 -5.76 -25.65 0.92
N GLU A 165 -5.48 -24.86 -0.12
CA GLU A 165 -4.15 -24.69 -0.70
C GLU A 165 -3.70 -23.22 -0.71
N GLU A 166 -2.40 -22.99 -0.47
CA GLU A 166 -1.78 -21.68 -0.63
C GLU A 166 -1.26 -21.53 -2.05
N ILE A 167 -1.73 -20.48 -2.73
CA ILE A 167 -1.33 -20.12 -4.09
C ILE A 167 -0.77 -18.70 -4.11
N GLY A 168 0.13 -18.43 -5.05
CA GLY A 168 0.81 -17.15 -5.11
C GLY A 168 1.34 -16.81 -6.50
N LEU A 169 1.75 -15.56 -6.65
CA LEU A 169 2.35 -15.04 -7.88
C LEU A 169 3.27 -13.85 -7.53
N PRO A 170 4.52 -13.80 -8.01
CA PRO A 170 5.30 -12.57 -7.96
C PRO A 170 4.68 -11.49 -8.84
N TYR A 171 4.55 -10.29 -8.30
CA TYR A 171 4.21 -9.12 -9.10
C TYR A 171 5.32 -8.89 -10.12
N MET A 172 4.93 -8.76 -11.38
CA MET A 172 5.82 -8.48 -12.50
C MET A 172 5.13 -7.50 -13.43
N ASN A 173 5.78 -6.37 -13.68
CA ASN A 173 5.26 -5.38 -14.61
C ASN A 173 5.32 -5.95 -16.04
N GLY A 174 4.16 -6.00 -16.73
CA GLY A 174 4.07 -6.43 -18.13
C GLY A 174 4.17 -7.93 -18.40
N ASN A 175 3.79 -8.82 -17.47
CA ASN A 175 3.83 -10.27 -17.67
C ASN A 175 2.45 -10.89 -17.94
N ASP A 176 2.36 -11.79 -18.94
CA ASP A 176 1.11 -12.38 -19.43
C ASP A 176 0.55 -13.50 -18.54
N SER A 177 1.37 -14.04 -17.62
CA SER A 177 0.95 -15.10 -16.71
C SER A 177 0.56 -14.55 -15.35
N VAL A 178 -0.76 -14.40 -15.14
CA VAL A 178 -1.37 -13.98 -13.87
C VAL A 178 -1.99 -15.14 -13.10
N LYS A 179 -1.64 -16.38 -13.45
CA LYS A 179 -2.13 -17.59 -12.77
C LYS A 179 -1.35 -17.83 -11.49
N MET A 180 -2.06 -17.86 -10.37
CA MET A 180 -1.48 -18.20 -9.07
C MET A 180 -1.32 -19.71 -8.95
N THR A 181 -0.17 -20.15 -8.43
CA THR A 181 0.13 -21.59 -8.29
C THR A 181 0.88 -21.88 -6.99
N GLN A 182 0.84 -23.13 -6.54
CA GLN A 182 1.67 -23.60 -5.43
C GLN A 182 3.17 -23.60 -5.78
N ILE A 183 3.51 -23.84 -7.05
CA ILE A 183 4.89 -23.83 -7.52
C ILE A 183 5.49 -22.43 -7.32
N ASN A 184 4.73 -21.38 -7.64
CA ASN A 184 5.14 -20.01 -7.37
C ASN A 184 5.38 -19.77 -5.88
N VAL A 185 4.49 -20.25 -5.00
CA VAL A 185 4.67 -20.13 -3.55
C VAL A 185 5.95 -20.82 -3.09
N LYS A 186 6.23 -22.04 -3.58
CA LYS A 186 7.47 -22.75 -3.27
C LYS A 186 8.70 -21.94 -3.69
N ASN A 187 8.71 -21.42 -4.92
CA ASN A 187 9.80 -20.59 -5.43
C ASN A 187 10.00 -19.31 -4.61
N ILE A 188 8.91 -18.64 -4.23
CA ILE A 188 8.96 -17.44 -3.38
C ILE A 188 9.54 -17.77 -2.00
N LYS A 189 9.11 -18.88 -1.37
CA LYS A 189 9.66 -19.34 -0.09
C LYS A 189 11.17 -19.60 -0.18
N GLU A 190 11.64 -20.21 -1.27
CA GLU A 190 13.05 -20.46 -1.52
C GLU A 190 13.84 -19.15 -1.68
N GLN A 191 13.32 -18.18 -2.43
CA GLN A 191 13.93 -16.85 -2.57
C GLN A 191 14.02 -16.10 -1.22
N LEU A 192 12.94 -16.13 -0.43
CA LEU A 192 12.92 -15.49 0.90
C LEU A 192 13.92 -16.13 1.87
N LYS A 193 14.09 -17.46 1.83
CA LYS A 193 15.14 -18.15 2.61
C LYS A 193 16.54 -17.64 2.27
N GLN A 194 16.84 -17.48 0.99
CA GLN A 194 18.14 -17.01 0.53
C GLN A 194 18.39 -15.57 0.99
N ASN A 195 17.41 -14.69 0.86
CA ASN A 195 17.55 -13.29 1.25
C ASN A 195 17.68 -13.07 2.76
N ASN A 196 16.95 -13.83 3.58
CA ASN A 196 17.10 -13.76 5.04
C ASN A 196 18.44 -14.31 5.54
N SER A 197 19.09 -15.19 4.76
CA SER A 197 20.44 -15.68 5.07
C SER A 197 21.53 -14.63 4.78
N ILE A 198 21.23 -13.62 3.97
CA ILE A 198 22.18 -12.58 3.51
C ILE A 198 22.08 -11.30 4.39
N ASN A 199 20.91 -10.97 4.94
CA ASN A 199 20.66 -9.72 5.68
C ASN A 199 20.85 -9.83 7.22
N ALA A 200 21.69 -10.73 7.69
CA ALA A 200 21.98 -10.90 9.13
C ALA A 200 22.96 -9.84 9.69
N ASP A 201 22.95 -8.60 9.18
CA ASP A 201 23.65 -7.48 9.84
C ASP A 201 22.66 -6.74 10.77
N PRO A 202 22.82 -6.86 12.10
CA PRO A 202 21.88 -6.28 13.07
C PRO A 202 21.87 -4.74 13.14
N ASN A 203 22.68 -4.05 12.33
CA ASN A 203 22.80 -2.59 12.37
C ASN A 203 22.01 -1.82 11.31
N LEU A 204 21.27 -2.50 10.42
CA LEU A 204 20.47 -1.81 9.39
C LEU A 204 19.08 -1.45 9.91
N ALA A 205 18.76 -0.15 9.91
CA ALA A 205 17.42 0.33 10.27
C ALA A 205 16.38 -0.18 9.25
N PRO A 206 15.13 -0.50 9.67
CA PRO A 206 14.09 -1.02 8.79
C PRO A 206 13.81 -0.16 7.55
N GLU A 207 14.03 1.15 7.66
CA GLU A 207 13.90 2.13 6.58
C GLU A 207 14.98 1.99 5.50
N GLN A 208 16.21 1.60 5.87
CA GLN A 208 17.32 1.40 4.93
C GLN A 208 17.18 0.09 4.15
N VAL A 209 16.56 -0.92 4.75
CA VAL A 209 16.30 -2.21 4.11
C VAL A 209 15.21 -2.08 3.03
N ARG A 210 14.27 -1.14 3.18
CA ARG A 210 13.13 -0.97 2.26
C ARG A 210 13.43 -0.06 1.05
N PHE A 211 14.41 0.84 1.14
CA PHE A 211 14.69 1.85 0.10
C PHE A 211 16.14 1.86 -0.42
N GLY A 212 16.99 0.94 0.03
CA GLY A 212 18.43 1.11 -0.13
C GLY A 212 18.91 2.35 0.63
N ASN A 213 20.23 2.58 0.69
CA ASN A 213 20.75 3.83 1.26
C ASN A 213 20.01 5.02 0.63
N ALA A 214 19.44 5.88 1.48
CA ALA A 214 18.76 7.12 1.10
C ALA A 214 19.63 8.10 0.28
N SER A 215 20.88 7.73 -0.04
CA SER A 215 21.74 8.40 -1.01
C SER A 215 21.23 8.29 -2.46
N MET A 216 20.41 7.29 -2.82
CA MET A 216 19.89 7.19 -4.21
C MET A 216 18.72 8.13 -4.52
N PHE A 217 17.99 8.62 -3.51
CA PHE A 217 16.95 9.65 -3.73
C PHE A 217 17.53 11.08 -3.81
N HIS A 218 18.83 11.25 -3.56
CA HIS A 218 19.50 12.53 -3.77
C HIS A 218 19.95 12.75 -5.23
N GLU A 219 20.07 11.68 -6.03
CA GLU A 219 20.50 11.80 -7.44
C GLU A 219 19.37 12.11 -8.43
N GLN A 220 18.09 12.00 -8.03
CA GLN A 220 16.97 12.44 -8.88
C GLN A 220 16.60 13.93 -8.72
N LYS A 221 17.34 14.69 -7.89
CA LYS A 221 17.19 16.16 -7.78
C LYS A 221 18.08 16.97 -8.74
N GLN A 222 18.79 16.33 -9.68
CA GLN A 222 19.76 17.03 -10.54
C GLN A 222 19.32 17.37 -11.98
N THR A 223 18.03 17.27 -12.34
CA THR A 223 17.57 17.67 -13.69
C THR A 223 16.49 18.74 -13.76
N THR A 224 16.24 19.49 -12.69
CA THR A 224 15.43 20.72 -12.75
C THR A 224 16.17 21.88 -12.08
N SER A 225 17.25 22.30 -12.74
CA SER A 225 17.95 23.56 -12.46
C SER A 225 18.34 24.21 -13.78
N ILE A 226 17.35 24.58 -14.60
CA ILE A 226 17.51 25.68 -15.57
C ILE A 226 16.17 26.44 -15.61
N LEU A 227 16.25 27.76 -15.55
CA LEU A 227 15.18 28.78 -15.56
C LEU A 227 14.77 29.33 -14.18
N LEU A 228 15.72 29.99 -13.53
CA LEU A 228 15.50 31.32 -12.97
C LEU A 228 16.68 32.21 -13.38
N ASP A 229 16.47 32.97 -14.45
CA ASP A 229 16.94 34.35 -14.68
C ASP A 229 15.96 35.00 -15.68
#